data_AF-T0KVB5-F1
#
_entry.id   AF-T0KVB5-F1
#
_cell.length_a   1.000
_cell.length_b   1.000
_cell.length_c   1.000
_cell.angle_alpha   90.00
_cell.angle_beta   90.00
_cell.angle_gamma   90.00
#
_symmetry.space_group_name_H-M   'P 1'
#
loop_
_entity.id
_entity.type
_entity.pdbx_description
1 polymer ?
#
loop_
_entity_poly.entity_id
_entity_poly.type
_entity_poly.pdbx_seq_one_letter_code
_entity_poly.pdbx_strand_id
1 'polypeptide(L)'
;MPLPPEIIDQIVDQYVSVARVQTFHEVRDLDEWVNFTGGRDSTAVFYGGENEPYESTFFRTDLDLQALSNLRLVSRQWNRSANRLFRRHLWWHIRLDDPDLIKRIAACCGDQNASLSSCVRSLNLEDMHDLNSFSRLYSFDWQEFVGQDVDPNYIVLNSSYVDSPSSYGKRGLRADPQLHYDKTDEHTVIRRLFDSLNRVEQFTASVTGAYSRENLRANCYDMEGMNEFVMTIQYGLRATALNHLTDLSLLIPSTWYVGEITNALSQDARNQLRKLRLVIVDETGPGGSDWQMISDGDDYNDGDFTDIAGTGYAPSNIQVEYPNREHQDALWAFVGSCQRLESLAIIASHYLELDRLRWSPQPGYRGLVDLALHRIWTNVQSILKLLAVAPANETKLPPVARRISLEDIKVYGDGGNWDKVFVFLRTQCPDLELFRASQLTYFTSHARHQHNSRPWENWNDIWTEDDQENHDRHHLHMVDRKLSNRGGSEAYYSHYPVSTLGSDSEWGDDYDTETSWEPDN
;
A
#
# COMPACT_ATOMS: atom_id res chain seq x y z
N MET A 1 31.68 14.28 -26.26
CA MET A 1 31.88 13.01 -25.53
C MET A 1 30.81 12.91 -24.46
N PRO A 2 30.19 11.75 -24.23
CA PRO A 2 29.25 11.57 -23.11
C PRO A 2 29.92 11.97 -21.80
N LEU A 3 29.13 12.39 -20.79
CA LEU A 3 29.67 12.59 -19.46
C LEU A 3 30.40 11.29 -19.06
N PRO A 4 31.66 11.38 -18.59
CA PRO A 4 32.35 10.24 -18.04
C PRO A 4 31.46 9.60 -16.95
N PRO A 5 31.34 8.26 -16.92
CA PRO A 5 30.57 7.56 -15.88
C PRO A 5 30.88 8.07 -14.48
N GLU A 6 32.14 8.42 -14.22
CA GLU A 6 32.64 8.90 -12.93
C GLU A 6 32.01 10.24 -12.50
N ILE A 7 31.64 11.11 -13.44
CA ILE A 7 30.92 12.36 -13.13
C ILE A 7 29.43 12.08 -12.90
N ILE A 8 28.87 11.11 -13.62
CA ILE A 8 27.48 10.68 -13.42
C ILE A 8 27.35 10.05 -12.03
N ASP A 9 28.30 9.20 -11.64
CA ASP A 9 28.36 8.54 -10.34
C ASP A 9 28.55 9.57 -9.22
N GLN A 10 29.43 10.57 -9.37
CA GLN A 10 29.55 11.66 -8.39
C GLN A 10 28.28 12.50 -8.24
N ILE A 11 27.54 12.73 -9.32
CA ILE A 11 26.26 13.44 -9.28
C ILE A 11 25.23 12.55 -8.57
N VAL A 12 25.14 11.27 -8.95
CA VAL A 12 24.26 10.28 -8.34
C VAL A 12 24.53 10.13 -6.85
N ASP A 13 25.79 10.02 -6.44
CA ASP A 13 26.23 9.87 -5.04
C ASP A 13 25.77 11.04 -4.16
N GLN A 14 25.65 12.26 -4.70
CA GLN A 14 25.09 13.40 -3.94
C GLN A 14 23.58 13.27 -3.68
N TYR A 15 22.89 12.43 -4.45
CA TYR A 15 21.47 12.13 -4.30
C TYR A 15 21.25 10.71 -3.77
N VAL A 16 22.26 10.06 -3.20
CA VAL A 16 22.10 8.78 -2.51
C VAL A 16 22.06 9.05 -1.00
N SER A 17 20.94 8.73 -0.37
CA SER A 17 20.85 8.63 1.09
C SER A 17 21.22 7.22 1.51
N VAL A 18 22.01 7.12 2.57
CA VAL A 18 22.36 5.85 3.18
C VAL A 18 21.54 5.73 4.45
N ALA A 19 20.56 4.82 4.45
CA ALA A 19 19.75 4.54 5.62
C ALA A 19 20.26 3.27 6.30
N ARG A 20 20.27 3.27 7.63
CA ARG A 20 20.42 2.02 8.38
C ARG A 20 19.29 1.10 7.94
N VAL A 21 19.61 -0.16 7.64
CA VAL A 21 18.57 -1.13 7.33
C VAL A 21 17.71 -1.28 8.59
N GLN A 22 16.53 -0.63 8.60
CA GLN A 22 15.59 -0.76 9.71
C GLN A 22 15.05 -2.20 9.70
N THR A 23 14.71 -2.72 10.88
CA THR A 23 13.88 -3.93 10.97
C THR A 23 12.57 -3.60 10.27
N PHE A 24 12.45 -4.04 9.00
CA PHE A 24 11.34 -3.68 8.13
C PHE A 24 10.08 -4.38 8.63
N HIS A 25 9.26 -3.65 9.37
CA HIS A 25 8.03 -4.22 9.88
C HIS A 25 6.96 -4.25 8.78
N GLU A 26 6.86 -3.27 7.87
CA GLU A 26 5.69 -3.11 6.98
C GLU A 26 6.02 -2.54 5.58
N VAL A 27 5.02 -2.43 4.68
CA VAL A 27 5.09 -1.69 3.39
C VAL A 27 4.09 -0.53 3.42
N ARG A 28 4.13 0.29 4.48
CA ARG A 28 3.17 1.35 4.78
C ARG A 28 3.28 2.56 3.86
N ASP A 29 4.46 2.87 3.33
CA ASP A 29 4.66 4.08 2.50
C ASP A 29 5.17 3.81 1.07
N LEU A 30 5.30 4.88 0.28
CA LEU A 30 5.75 4.81 -1.11
C LEU A 30 7.24 4.46 -1.22
N ASP A 31 8.06 4.83 -0.24
CA ASP A 31 9.49 4.50 -0.21
C ASP A 31 9.69 3.00 0.01
N GLU A 32 9.00 2.44 0.99
CA GLU A 32 8.98 1.01 1.25
C GLU A 32 8.47 0.22 0.05
N TRP A 33 7.42 0.70 -0.64
CA TRP A 33 6.93 0.05 -1.86
C TRP A 33 7.95 0.06 -3.01
N VAL A 34 8.63 1.18 -3.23
CA VAL A 34 9.64 1.29 -4.29
C VAL A 34 10.86 0.43 -3.96
N ASN A 35 11.26 0.36 -2.69
CA ASN A 35 12.34 -0.53 -2.25
C ASN A 35 11.92 -2.00 -2.40
N PHE A 36 10.71 -2.35 -1.96
CA PHE A 36 10.15 -3.69 -2.07
C PHE A 36 10.11 -4.17 -3.53
N THR A 37 9.70 -3.32 -4.47
CA THR A 37 9.60 -3.69 -5.90
C THR A 37 10.85 -3.35 -6.74
N GLY A 38 11.91 -2.83 -6.13
CA GLY A 38 13.07 -2.25 -6.82
C GLY A 38 14.08 -3.27 -7.36
N GLY A 39 14.24 -4.42 -6.69
CA GLY A 39 15.34 -5.34 -7.01
C GLY A 39 16.52 -5.23 -6.03
N ARG A 40 17.37 -6.27 -5.96
CA ARG A 40 18.72 -6.16 -5.37
C ARG A 40 19.68 -5.28 -6.21
N ASP A 41 19.36 -5.07 -7.49
CA ASP A 41 20.22 -4.31 -8.42
C ASP A 41 20.06 -2.78 -8.30
N SER A 42 19.10 -2.30 -7.50
CA SER A 42 18.83 -0.88 -7.26
C SER A 42 19.33 -0.35 -5.92
N THR A 43 19.72 -1.23 -5.00
CA THR A 43 20.18 -0.92 -3.64
C THR A 43 21.51 -1.60 -3.38
N ALA A 44 22.55 -0.81 -3.11
CA ALA A 44 23.82 -1.34 -2.65
C ALA A 44 23.78 -1.42 -1.11
N VAL A 45 24.06 -2.60 -0.57
CA VAL A 45 24.18 -2.84 0.87
C VAL A 45 25.65 -2.65 1.25
N PHE A 46 25.93 -1.76 2.19
CA PHE A 46 27.26 -1.50 2.72
C PHE A 46 27.31 -1.74 4.22
N TYR A 47 28.47 -2.16 4.72
CA TYR A 47 28.68 -2.42 6.15
C TYR A 47 29.44 -1.26 6.78
N GLY A 48 28.85 -0.66 7.81
CA GLY A 48 29.51 0.36 8.63
C GLY A 48 30.60 -0.24 9.51
N GLY A 49 31.36 0.61 10.20
CA GLY A 49 32.49 0.21 11.06
C GLY A 49 32.14 -0.73 12.23
N GLU A 50 30.85 -0.95 12.50
CA GLU A 50 30.32 -1.86 13.52
C GLU A 50 29.63 -3.12 12.92
N ASN A 51 29.89 -3.46 11.64
CA ASN A 51 29.18 -4.54 10.91
C ASN A 51 27.66 -4.32 10.76
N GLU A 52 27.15 -3.12 11.01
CA GLU A 52 25.75 -2.79 10.76
C GLU A 52 25.51 -2.63 9.24
N PRO A 53 24.49 -3.29 8.66
CA PRO A 53 24.14 -3.12 7.26
C PRO A 53 23.42 -1.78 7.03
N TYR A 54 23.78 -1.12 5.94
CA TYR A 54 23.16 0.10 5.42
C TYR A 54 22.74 -0.11 3.98
N GLU A 55 21.59 0.43 3.58
CA GLU A 55 21.11 0.42 2.20
C GLU A 55 21.18 1.81 1.59
N SER A 56 21.66 1.89 0.35
CA SER A 56 21.61 3.10 -0.46
C SER A 56 20.23 3.27 -1.09
N THR A 57 19.54 4.37 -0.79
CA THR A 57 18.31 4.80 -1.47
C THR A 57 18.55 6.14 -2.18
N PHE A 58 17.82 6.43 -3.26
CA PHE A 58 17.91 7.73 -3.91
C PHE A 58 17.04 8.77 -3.19
N PHE A 59 17.58 9.98 -2.97
CA PHE A 59 16.92 11.14 -2.40
C PHE A 59 15.64 11.49 -3.17
N ARG A 60 14.52 11.57 -2.45
CA ARG A 60 13.22 12.12 -2.91
C ARG A 60 12.98 13.56 -2.45
N THR A 61 14.03 14.34 -2.14
CA THR A 61 13.83 15.73 -1.70
C THR A 61 13.38 16.65 -2.83
N ASP A 62 12.57 17.65 -2.46
CA ASP A 62 12.10 18.74 -3.32
C ASP A 62 13.25 19.34 -4.13
N LEU A 63 13.36 18.95 -5.39
CA LEU A 63 14.38 19.46 -6.28
C LEU A 63 13.95 20.85 -6.75
N ASP A 64 14.77 21.86 -6.46
CA ASP A 64 14.46 23.24 -6.84
C ASP A 64 14.32 23.34 -8.37
N LEU A 65 13.08 23.52 -8.82
CA LEU A 65 12.71 23.70 -10.22
C LEU A 65 13.51 24.84 -10.88
N GLN A 66 13.92 25.83 -10.09
CA GLN A 66 14.75 26.94 -10.56
C GLN A 66 16.19 26.49 -10.82
N ALA A 67 16.77 25.68 -9.93
CA ALA A 67 18.06 25.01 -10.15
C ALA A 67 18.03 24.12 -11.42
N LEU A 68 16.94 23.38 -11.64
CA LEU A 68 16.76 22.57 -12.86
C LEU A 68 16.74 23.39 -14.15
N SER A 69 16.15 24.58 -14.13
CA SER A 69 16.17 25.49 -15.28
C SER A 69 17.56 26.07 -15.56
N ASN A 70 18.37 26.28 -14.52
CA ASN A 70 19.73 26.84 -14.60
C ASN A 70 20.77 25.83 -15.09
N LEU A 71 20.54 24.54 -14.84
CA LEU A 71 21.36 23.42 -15.31
C LEU A 71 21.44 23.34 -16.86
N ARG A 72 20.50 23.97 -17.57
CA ARG A 72 20.37 23.96 -19.05
C ARG A 72 21.57 24.58 -19.80
N LEU A 73 22.43 25.34 -19.12
CA LEU A 73 23.38 26.26 -19.75
C LEU A 73 24.76 25.67 -20.14
N VAL A 74 25.02 24.37 -19.91
CA VAL A 74 26.38 23.83 -20.08
C VAL A 74 26.64 23.21 -21.46
N SER A 75 25.80 22.31 -21.96
CA SER A 75 25.84 21.79 -23.35
C SER A 75 24.63 20.91 -23.70
N ARG A 76 24.39 20.65 -25.00
CA ARG A 76 23.37 19.67 -25.46
C ARG A 76 23.59 18.25 -24.93
N GLN A 77 24.85 17.85 -24.76
CA GLN A 77 25.22 16.52 -24.32
C GLN A 77 25.01 16.36 -22.81
N TRP A 78 25.40 17.38 -22.04
CA TRP A 78 25.11 17.50 -20.62
C TRP A 78 23.59 17.45 -20.37
N ASN A 79 22.81 18.22 -21.13
CA ASN A 79 21.35 18.26 -21.02
C ASN A 79 20.72 16.87 -21.28
N ARG A 80 21.17 16.12 -22.28
CA ARG A 80 20.71 14.74 -22.51
C ARG A 80 21.03 13.80 -21.34
N SER A 81 22.25 13.87 -20.80
CA SER A 81 22.65 13.02 -19.68
C SER A 81 21.89 13.36 -18.40
N ALA A 82 21.75 14.64 -18.08
CA ALA A 82 20.97 15.11 -16.94
C ALA A 82 19.51 14.69 -17.06
N ASN A 83 18.88 14.87 -18.23
CA ASN A 83 17.50 14.42 -18.44
C ASN A 83 17.36 12.90 -18.30
N ARG A 84 18.35 12.11 -18.72
CA ARG A 84 18.32 10.65 -18.52
C ARG A 84 18.39 10.28 -17.04
N LEU A 85 19.22 10.98 -16.27
CA LEU A 85 19.35 10.78 -14.83
C LEU A 85 18.04 11.19 -14.11
N PHE A 86 17.51 12.38 -14.40
CA PHE A 86 16.25 12.86 -13.80
C PHE A 86 15.08 11.95 -14.14
N ARG A 87 14.93 11.51 -15.40
CA ARG A 87 13.88 10.56 -15.78
C ARG A 87 13.92 9.25 -15.01
N ARG A 88 15.09 8.83 -14.54
CA ARG A 88 15.28 7.55 -13.86
C ARG A 88 15.13 7.66 -12.34
N HIS A 89 15.52 8.79 -11.76
CA HIS A 89 15.70 8.90 -10.31
C HIS A 89 14.85 9.99 -9.66
N LEU A 90 14.28 10.92 -10.43
CA LEU A 90 13.57 12.08 -9.86
C LEU A 90 12.06 11.90 -9.86
N TRP A 91 11.47 12.02 -8.68
CA TRP A 91 10.05 12.21 -8.46
C TRP A 91 9.69 13.69 -8.40
N TRP A 92 8.62 14.06 -9.10
CA TRP A 92 8.05 15.41 -9.02
C TRP A 92 6.97 15.43 -7.95
N HIS A 93 7.33 15.93 -6.79
CA HIS A 93 6.42 16.11 -5.66
C HIS A 93 5.66 17.42 -5.82
N ILE A 94 4.33 17.34 -5.76
CA ILE A 94 3.45 18.50 -5.85
C ILE A 94 2.53 18.49 -4.65
N ARG A 95 2.74 19.46 -3.77
CA ARG A 95 1.88 19.74 -2.62
C ARG A 95 0.87 20.81 -3.00
N LEU A 96 -0.41 20.46 -3.02
CA LEU A 96 -1.49 21.43 -3.30
C LEU A 96 -1.63 22.46 -2.17
N ASP A 97 -1.07 22.17 -1.00
CA ASP A 97 -1.06 23.04 0.16
C ASP A 97 0.09 24.07 0.12
N ASP A 98 1.03 23.97 -0.84
CA ASP A 98 2.15 24.90 -1.01
C ASP A 98 1.88 25.92 -2.14
N PRO A 99 1.43 27.16 -1.82
CA PRO A 99 1.10 28.17 -2.82
C PRO A 99 2.31 28.66 -3.61
N ASP A 100 3.52 28.59 -3.04
CA ASP A 100 4.73 29.01 -3.74
C ASP A 100 5.14 27.96 -4.77
N LEU A 101 5.00 26.67 -4.46
CA LEU A 101 5.18 25.59 -5.42
C LEU A 101 4.18 25.67 -6.56
N ILE A 102 2.89 25.90 -6.28
CA ILE A 102 1.86 26.05 -7.32
C ILE A 102 2.17 27.22 -8.26
N LYS A 103 2.59 28.38 -7.73
CA LYS A 103 3.03 29.52 -8.57
C LYS A 103 4.21 29.15 -9.46
N ARG A 104 5.19 28.40 -8.94
CA ARG A 104 6.35 27.93 -9.74
C ARG A 104 5.90 26.99 -10.86
N ILE A 105 4.99 26.06 -10.59
CA ILE A 105 4.42 25.16 -11.60
C ILE A 105 3.68 25.96 -12.67
N ALA A 106 2.83 26.92 -12.27
CA ALA A 106 2.10 27.77 -13.20
C ALA A 106 3.05 28.54 -14.14
N ALA A 107 4.16 29.08 -13.61
CA ALA A 107 5.19 29.74 -14.41
C ALA A 107 5.86 28.78 -15.40
N CYS A 108 6.12 27.53 -14.98
CA CYS A 108 6.73 26.49 -15.82
C CYS A 108 5.81 26.04 -16.97
N CYS A 109 4.49 25.97 -16.75
CA CYS A 109 3.51 25.59 -17.77
C CYS A 109 3.26 26.71 -18.79
N GLY A 110 3.51 27.98 -18.43
CA GLY A 110 3.26 29.14 -19.29
C GLY A 110 4.37 29.46 -20.30
N ASP A 111 5.57 28.91 -20.12
CA ASP A 111 6.72 29.20 -20.99
C ASP A 111 6.84 28.17 -22.11
N GLN A 112 6.50 28.57 -23.34
CA GLN A 112 6.60 27.72 -24.55
C GLN A 112 8.03 27.22 -24.82
N ASN A 113 9.05 27.80 -24.19
CA ASN A 113 10.45 27.38 -24.31
C ASN A 113 10.92 26.43 -23.19
N ALA A 114 10.10 26.15 -22.17
CA ALA A 114 10.43 25.28 -21.04
C ALA A 114 10.15 23.80 -21.38
N SER A 115 11.20 23.04 -21.68
CA SER A 115 11.12 21.61 -22.04
C SER A 115 10.95 20.65 -20.85
N LEU A 116 10.39 21.13 -19.73
CA LEU A 116 10.24 20.35 -18.49
C LEU A 116 9.38 19.10 -18.71
N SER A 117 8.40 19.19 -19.60
CA SER A 117 7.54 18.11 -20.07
C SER A 117 8.26 16.86 -20.59
N SER A 118 9.52 17.00 -21.00
CA SER A 118 10.34 15.88 -21.48
C SER A 118 11.11 15.18 -20.36
N CYS A 119 11.24 15.78 -19.17
CA CYS A 119 12.06 15.26 -18.07
C CYS A 119 11.23 14.51 -17.03
N VAL A 120 9.95 14.90 -16.86
CA VAL A 120 9.05 14.27 -15.89
C VAL A 120 8.66 12.87 -16.38
N ARG A 121 8.89 11.88 -15.52
CA ARG A 121 8.46 10.48 -15.70
C ARG A 121 7.71 9.95 -14.50
N SER A 122 8.05 10.46 -13.33
CA SER A 122 7.43 10.08 -12.05
C SER A 122 6.83 11.32 -11.41
N LEU A 123 5.53 11.29 -11.16
CA LEU A 123 4.75 12.41 -10.63
C LEU A 123 4.05 11.96 -9.35
N ASN A 124 4.13 12.77 -8.31
CA ASN A 124 3.50 12.52 -7.02
C ASN A 124 2.71 13.77 -6.59
N LEU A 125 1.39 13.61 -6.44
CA LEU A 125 0.52 14.63 -5.86
C LEU A 125 0.29 14.25 -4.39
N GLU A 126 0.80 15.07 -3.46
CA GLU A 126 0.83 14.73 -2.04
C GLU A 126 0.31 15.87 -1.14
N ASP A 127 0.18 15.56 0.16
CA ASP A 127 -0.09 16.50 1.26
C ASP A 127 -1.28 17.42 1.01
N MET A 128 -2.46 16.82 0.78
CA MET A 128 -3.74 17.52 0.75
C MET A 128 -4.37 17.52 2.15
N HIS A 129 -3.70 18.15 3.11
CA HIS A 129 -4.18 18.22 4.50
C HIS A 129 -5.47 19.01 4.62
N ASP A 130 -5.65 20.01 3.75
CA ASP A 130 -6.85 20.84 3.72
C ASP A 130 -8.15 20.06 3.38
N LEU A 131 -8.05 18.83 2.85
CA LEU A 131 -9.22 17.96 2.63
C LEU A 131 -9.77 17.38 3.94
N ASN A 132 -8.95 17.23 4.98
CA ASN A 132 -9.34 16.73 6.30
C ASN A 132 -9.59 17.93 7.25
N SER A 133 -10.57 18.77 6.92
CA SER A 133 -10.71 20.11 7.51
C SER A 133 -11.46 20.14 8.86
N PHE A 134 -12.22 19.10 9.20
CA PHE A 134 -13.07 19.08 10.39
C PHE A 134 -13.10 17.73 11.08
N SER A 135 -13.60 17.73 12.32
CA SER A 135 -13.93 16.53 13.06
C SER A 135 -15.42 16.53 13.41
N ARG A 136 -16.05 15.39 13.23
CA ARG A 136 -17.43 15.12 13.64
C ARG A 136 -17.45 14.49 15.02
N LEU A 137 -18.26 15.04 15.92
CA LEU A 137 -18.56 14.45 17.22
C LEU A 137 -19.99 13.92 17.20
N TYR A 138 -20.16 12.62 17.39
CA TYR A 138 -21.49 12.02 17.47
C TYR A 138 -22.04 12.14 18.90
N SER A 139 -23.32 12.44 19.02
CA SER A 139 -24.04 12.42 20.29
C SER A 139 -24.92 11.19 20.41
N PHE A 140 -24.98 10.62 21.62
CA PHE A 140 -26.03 9.68 21.97
C PHE A 140 -27.37 10.43 21.96
N ASP A 141 -28.25 10.06 21.04
CA ASP A 141 -29.60 10.62 21.03
C ASP A 141 -30.46 9.78 21.99
N TRP A 142 -30.54 10.20 23.25
CA TRP A 142 -31.44 9.60 24.24
C TRP A 142 -32.92 9.96 24.00
N GLN A 143 -33.27 10.56 22.86
CA GLN A 143 -34.65 10.90 22.54
C GLN A 143 -35.42 9.63 22.15
N GLU A 144 -36.18 9.09 23.11
CA GLU A 144 -37.27 8.16 22.84
C GLU A 144 -38.23 8.79 21.82
N PHE A 145 -38.13 8.41 20.55
CA PHE A 145 -39.14 8.77 19.56
C PHE A 145 -40.43 8.01 19.93
N VAL A 146 -41.40 8.75 20.45
CA VAL A 146 -42.71 8.20 20.86
C VAL A 146 -43.30 7.37 19.72
N GLY A 147 -43.31 6.04 19.88
CA GLY A 147 -43.88 5.08 18.92
C GLY A 147 -42.89 4.29 18.08
N GLN A 148 -41.57 4.42 18.30
CA GLN A 148 -40.56 3.51 17.74
C GLN A 148 -39.83 2.77 18.87
N ASP A 149 -39.80 1.44 18.81
CA ASP A 149 -38.89 0.61 19.62
C ASP A 149 -37.47 0.83 19.05
N VAL A 150 -36.80 1.88 19.53
CA VAL A 150 -35.40 2.13 19.23
C VAL A 150 -34.59 1.67 20.42
N ASP A 151 -33.56 0.85 20.17
CA ASP A 151 -32.63 0.40 21.20
C ASP A 151 -32.04 1.62 21.94
N PRO A 152 -32.04 1.65 23.29
CA PRO A 152 -31.49 2.76 24.07
C PRO A 152 -30.00 3.06 23.78
N ASN A 153 -29.29 2.19 23.06
CA ASN A 153 -27.89 2.40 22.64
C ASN A 153 -27.75 2.78 21.14
N TYR A 154 -28.83 3.12 20.43
CA TYR A 154 -28.77 3.39 18.99
C TYR A 154 -28.17 4.77 18.68
N ILE A 155 -27.02 4.80 18.02
CA ILE A 155 -26.41 6.03 17.49
C ILE A 155 -26.98 6.31 16.10
N VAL A 156 -27.77 7.38 15.95
CA VAL A 156 -28.26 7.80 14.62
C VAL A 156 -27.14 8.54 13.88
N LEU A 157 -26.37 7.81 13.08
CA LEU A 157 -25.20 8.31 12.36
C LEU A 157 -25.48 9.50 11.43
N ASN A 158 -26.72 9.63 10.97
CA ASN A 158 -27.11 10.67 10.01
C ASN A 158 -27.80 11.89 10.63
N SER A 159 -28.12 11.90 11.93
CA SER A 159 -28.91 13.01 12.51
C SER A 159 -28.44 13.55 13.87
N SER A 160 -27.54 12.87 14.58
CA SER A 160 -27.08 13.31 15.91
C SER A 160 -25.57 13.49 15.95
N TYR A 161 -25.09 14.57 15.33
CA TYR A 161 -23.68 14.96 15.38
C TYR A 161 -23.47 16.47 15.34
N VAL A 162 -22.30 16.90 15.81
CA VAL A 162 -21.80 18.27 15.70
C VAL A 162 -20.47 18.26 14.98
N ASP A 163 -20.41 18.98 13.86
CA ASP A 163 -19.16 19.20 13.14
C ASP A 163 -18.40 20.37 13.77
N SER A 164 -17.11 20.17 13.98
CA SER A 164 -16.21 21.15 14.58
C SER A 164 -14.96 21.27 13.71
N PRO A 165 -14.51 22.48 13.34
CA PRO A 165 -13.25 22.65 12.64
C PRO A 165 -12.13 21.93 13.39
N SER A 166 -11.24 21.27 12.65
CA SER A 166 -10.11 20.56 13.22
C SER A 166 -9.25 21.57 14.01
N SER A 167 -9.22 21.44 15.33
CA SER A 167 -8.41 22.29 16.22
C SER A 167 -6.95 21.80 16.30
N TYR A 168 -6.61 20.71 15.61
CA TYR A 168 -5.34 20.01 15.71
C TYR A 168 -4.61 20.04 14.38
N GLY A 169 -3.64 20.95 14.27
CA GLY A 169 -2.59 20.87 13.28
C GLY A 169 -2.13 22.22 12.78
N LYS A 170 -1.03 22.73 13.34
CA LYS A 170 -0.07 23.58 12.61
C LYS A 170 0.60 22.83 11.42
N ARG A 171 -0.12 21.90 10.78
CA ARG A 171 0.32 21.12 9.61
C ARG A 171 -0.38 21.58 8.33
N GLY A 172 -1.60 22.14 8.43
CA GLY A 172 -2.13 22.99 7.37
C GLY A 172 -1.39 24.33 7.38
N LEU A 173 -0.90 24.77 6.23
CA LEU A 173 -0.26 26.09 6.06
C LEU A 173 -1.27 27.25 6.13
N ARG A 174 -2.57 26.95 6.28
CA ARG A 174 -3.63 27.96 6.40
C ARG A 174 -3.67 28.56 7.81
N ALA A 175 -3.74 29.90 7.85
CA ALA A 175 -3.80 30.68 9.08
C ALA A 175 -5.17 30.66 9.78
N ASP A 176 -6.23 30.22 9.08
CA ASP A 176 -7.60 30.14 9.58
C ASP A 176 -8.27 28.84 9.06
N PRO A 177 -8.60 27.88 9.93
CA PRO A 177 -9.27 26.64 9.52
C PRO A 177 -10.72 26.96 9.11
N GLN A 178 -10.91 27.17 7.81
CA GLN A 178 -12.24 27.20 7.22
C GLN A 178 -12.73 25.77 7.03
N LEU A 179 -14.04 25.56 7.20
CA LEU A 179 -14.69 24.30 6.86
C LEU A 179 -14.53 23.95 5.38
N HIS A 180 -14.36 24.96 4.53
CA HIS A 180 -14.42 24.84 3.08
C HIS A 180 -13.06 24.72 2.40
N TYR A 181 -12.95 23.67 1.59
CA TYR A 181 -11.90 23.49 0.61
C TYR A 181 -12.15 24.41 -0.59
N ASP A 182 -11.34 25.45 -0.72
CA ASP A 182 -11.37 26.38 -1.85
C ASP A 182 -9.96 26.43 -2.47
N LYS A 183 -9.74 25.56 -3.47
CA LYS A 183 -8.46 25.41 -4.20
C LYS A 183 -8.64 25.29 -5.71
N THR A 184 -9.68 25.90 -6.24
CA THR A 184 -10.03 25.76 -7.65
C THR A 184 -8.96 26.29 -8.59
N ASP A 185 -8.24 27.33 -8.19
CA ASP A 185 -7.12 27.87 -8.96
C ASP A 185 -5.93 26.91 -8.98
N GLU A 186 -5.57 26.31 -7.84
CA GLU A 186 -4.54 25.29 -7.72
C GLU A 186 -4.87 24.08 -8.59
N HIS A 187 -6.10 23.56 -8.50
CA HIS A 187 -6.57 22.47 -9.36
C HIS A 187 -6.49 22.81 -10.85
N THR A 188 -6.80 24.05 -11.22
CA THR A 188 -6.67 24.52 -12.60
C THR A 188 -5.22 24.53 -13.07
N VAL A 189 -4.27 24.91 -12.21
CA VAL A 189 -2.83 24.83 -12.51
C VAL A 189 -2.39 23.39 -12.71
N ILE A 190 -2.84 22.45 -11.86
CA ILE A 190 -2.52 21.02 -11.99
C ILE A 190 -3.07 20.43 -13.30
N ARG A 191 -4.29 20.79 -13.71
CA ARG A 191 -4.84 20.36 -15.01
C ARG A 191 -4.00 20.85 -16.18
N ARG A 192 -3.56 22.11 -16.16
CA ARG A 192 -2.64 22.65 -17.17
C ARG A 192 -1.28 21.95 -17.15
N LEU A 193 -0.80 21.56 -15.97
CA LEU A 193 0.41 20.75 -15.87
C LEU A 193 0.22 19.42 -16.62
N PHE A 194 -0.87 18.69 -16.36
CA PHE A 194 -1.15 17.44 -17.09
C PHE A 194 -1.14 17.62 -18.61
N ASP A 195 -1.76 18.70 -19.11
CA ASP A 195 -1.78 19.01 -20.55
C ASP A 195 -0.38 19.30 -21.12
N SER A 196 0.52 19.82 -20.29
CA SER A 196 1.89 20.16 -20.69
C SER A 196 2.83 18.94 -20.69
N LEU A 197 2.51 17.87 -19.95
CA LEU A 197 3.34 16.68 -19.85
C LEU A 197 3.26 15.85 -21.13
N ASN A 198 4.34 15.13 -21.46
CA ASN A 198 4.38 14.29 -22.67
C ASN A 198 4.25 12.80 -22.38
N ARG A 199 4.83 12.33 -21.28
CA ARG A 199 4.85 10.90 -20.93
C ARG A 199 5.20 10.72 -19.46
N VAL A 200 4.26 10.18 -18.71
CA VAL A 200 4.36 9.82 -17.29
C VAL A 200 4.28 8.29 -17.21
N GLU A 201 5.24 7.70 -16.51
CA GLU A 201 5.36 6.24 -16.33
C GLU A 201 4.99 5.81 -14.91
N GLN A 202 5.17 6.70 -13.93
CA GLN A 202 4.81 6.50 -12.53
C GLN A 202 3.97 7.67 -12.04
N PHE A 203 2.83 7.36 -11.42
CA PHE A 203 1.92 8.37 -10.89
C PHE A 203 1.44 7.96 -9.50
N THR A 204 1.60 8.88 -8.56
CA THR A 204 1.08 8.77 -7.20
C THR A 204 0.12 9.91 -6.91
N ALA A 205 -0.99 9.59 -6.25
CA ALA A 205 -1.87 10.59 -5.64
C ALA A 205 -2.18 10.17 -4.20
N SER A 206 -1.96 11.07 -3.24
CA SER A 206 -2.23 10.81 -1.83
C SER A 206 -3.12 11.86 -1.18
N VAL A 207 -4.08 11.36 -0.41
CA VAL A 207 -4.93 12.13 0.49
C VAL A 207 -4.50 11.84 1.93
N THR A 208 -4.67 12.82 2.81
CA THR A 208 -4.40 12.64 4.24
C THR A 208 -5.38 11.64 4.85
N GLY A 209 -4.87 10.70 5.64
CA GLY A 209 -5.71 9.74 6.36
C GLY A 209 -6.56 10.38 7.45
N ALA A 210 -7.71 9.75 7.73
CA ALA A 210 -8.58 10.10 8.84
C ALA A 210 -8.51 8.98 9.89
N TYR A 211 -8.69 9.36 11.16
CA TYR A 211 -8.71 8.43 12.27
C TYR A 211 -9.78 8.84 13.29
N SER A 212 -10.33 7.85 13.97
CA SER A 212 -11.22 8.07 15.11
C SER A 212 -10.41 8.41 16.34
N ARG A 213 -10.96 9.26 17.20
CA ARG A 213 -10.47 9.55 18.53
C ARG A 213 -11.46 8.98 19.54
N GLU A 214 -11.00 8.74 20.76
CA GLU A 214 -11.87 8.41 21.88
C GLU A 214 -13.05 9.39 22.00
N ASN A 215 -14.19 8.91 22.53
CA ASN A 215 -15.43 9.66 22.73
C ASN A 215 -16.20 10.00 21.44
N LEU A 216 -16.40 9.02 20.55
CA LEU A 216 -17.27 9.16 19.39
C LEU A 216 -16.88 10.33 18.47
N ARG A 217 -15.59 10.58 18.30
CA ARG A 217 -15.10 11.66 17.45
C ARG A 217 -14.31 11.11 16.28
N ALA A 218 -14.59 11.60 15.08
CA ALA A 218 -13.92 11.18 13.85
C ALA A 218 -13.38 12.39 13.09
N ASN A 219 -12.17 12.29 12.55
CA ASN A 219 -11.75 13.22 11.51
C ASN A 219 -12.60 12.99 10.24
N CYS A 220 -12.93 14.07 9.54
CA CYS A 220 -13.83 14.05 8.41
C CYS A 220 -13.25 14.83 7.24
N TYR A 221 -13.84 14.62 6.07
CA TYR A 221 -13.39 15.19 4.82
C TYR A 221 -14.37 16.23 4.28
N ASP A 222 -13.84 17.32 3.72
CA ASP A 222 -14.64 18.22 2.89
C ASP A 222 -15.04 17.48 1.60
N MET A 223 -16.34 17.21 1.43
CA MET A 223 -16.83 16.44 0.29
C MET A 223 -16.77 17.21 -1.04
N GLU A 224 -16.88 18.54 -1.02
CA GLU A 224 -16.73 19.36 -2.22
C GLU A 224 -15.26 19.34 -2.68
N GLY A 225 -14.34 19.49 -1.73
CA GLY A 225 -12.91 19.36 -1.99
C GLY A 225 -12.50 17.97 -2.47
N MET A 226 -13.06 16.91 -1.86
CA MET A 226 -12.84 15.54 -2.32
C MET A 226 -13.32 15.33 -3.75
N ASN A 227 -14.48 15.88 -4.11
CA ASN A 227 -14.97 15.84 -5.49
C ASN A 227 -14.05 16.59 -6.46
N GLU A 228 -13.57 17.77 -6.09
CA GLU A 228 -12.65 18.53 -6.93
C GLU A 228 -11.29 17.82 -7.12
N PHE A 229 -10.78 17.21 -6.06
CA PHE A 229 -9.62 16.33 -6.10
C PHE A 229 -9.84 15.17 -7.07
N VAL A 230 -10.90 14.39 -6.89
CA VAL A 230 -11.23 13.25 -7.76
C VAL A 230 -11.34 13.68 -9.22
N MET A 231 -12.06 14.76 -9.50
CA MET A 231 -12.18 15.30 -10.86
C MET A 231 -10.82 15.67 -11.47
N THR A 232 -9.91 16.23 -10.66
CA THR A 232 -8.56 16.60 -11.11
C THR A 232 -7.69 15.39 -11.38
N ILE A 233 -7.75 14.35 -10.55
CA ILE A 233 -7.04 13.09 -10.79
C ILE A 233 -7.60 12.40 -12.03
N GLN A 234 -8.92 12.30 -12.14
CA GLN A 234 -9.58 11.74 -13.31
C GLN A 234 -9.22 12.50 -14.60
N TYR A 235 -9.08 13.83 -14.53
CA TYR A 235 -8.58 14.63 -15.65
C TYR A 235 -7.17 14.19 -16.06
N GLY A 236 -6.25 14.10 -15.09
CA GLY A 236 -4.88 13.64 -15.32
C GLY A 236 -4.82 12.23 -15.90
N LEU A 237 -5.59 11.28 -15.36
CA LEU A 237 -5.62 9.89 -15.84
C LEU A 237 -6.17 9.77 -17.29
N ARG A 238 -6.94 10.74 -17.76
CA ARG A 238 -7.40 10.84 -19.17
C ARG A 238 -6.39 11.57 -20.07
N ALA A 239 -5.42 12.27 -19.51
CA ALA A 239 -4.43 13.02 -20.27
C ALA A 239 -3.51 12.07 -21.07
N THR A 240 -3.10 12.51 -22.25
CA THR A 240 -2.29 11.72 -23.17
C THR A 240 -0.96 11.27 -22.56
N ALA A 241 -0.38 12.09 -21.69
CA ALA A 241 0.86 11.79 -20.99
C ALA A 241 0.77 10.54 -20.10
N LEU A 242 -0.38 10.30 -19.46
CA LEU A 242 -0.61 9.18 -18.55
C LEU A 242 -1.07 7.91 -19.26
N ASN A 243 -1.25 7.92 -20.59
CA ASN A 243 -1.46 6.69 -21.36
C ASN A 243 -0.24 5.75 -21.35
N HIS A 244 0.91 6.23 -20.86
CA HIS A 244 2.15 5.47 -20.72
C HIS A 244 2.38 4.94 -19.30
N LEU A 245 1.37 5.04 -18.44
CA LEU A 245 1.48 4.66 -17.05
C LEU A 245 1.77 3.17 -16.90
N THR A 246 2.82 2.87 -16.15
CA THR A 246 3.23 1.50 -15.81
C THR A 246 3.14 1.24 -14.31
N ASP A 247 3.15 2.29 -13.50
CA ASP A 247 3.12 2.24 -12.04
C ASP A 247 2.10 3.26 -11.52
N LEU A 248 1.11 2.78 -10.77
CA LEU A 248 0.07 3.59 -10.17
C LEU A 248 0.02 3.34 -8.66
N SER A 249 0.13 4.41 -7.87
CA SER A 249 -0.07 4.37 -6.42
C SER A 249 -1.17 5.35 -6.01
N LEU A 250 -2.22 4.84 -5.35
CA LEU A 250 -3.32 5.65 -4.84
C LEU A 250 -3.42 5.47 -3.32
N LEU A 251 -3.33 6.57 -2.58
CA LEU A 251 -3.67 6.62 -1.15
C LEU A 251 -4.94 7.45 -1.01
N ILE A 252 -6.07 6.80 -0.78
CA ILE A 252 -7.39 7.42 -0.90
C ILE A 252 -8.34 6.97 0.22
N PRO A 253 -9.38 7.75 0.56
CA PRO A 253 -10.13 7.51 1.79
C PRO A 253 -10.96 6.24 1.82
N SER A 254 -11.51 5.79 0.67
CA SER A 254 -12.40 4.62 0.63
C SER A 254 -12.21 3.79 -0.62
N THR A 255 -12.56 2.49 -0.53
CA THR A 255 -12.62 1.55 -1.66
C THR A 255 -13.54 2.05 -2.79
N TRP A 256 -14.56 2.85 -2.46
CA TRP A 256 -15.43 3.50 -3.44
C TRP A 256 -14.65 4.47 -4.35
N TYR A 257 -13.81 5.32 -3.77
CA TYR A 257 -13.00 6.29 -4.51
C TYR A 257 -11.98 5.61 -5.43
N VAL A 258 -11.56 4.36 -5.14
CA VAL A 258 -10.71 3.58 -6.05
C VAL A 258 -11.45 3.41 -7.38
N GLY A 259 -12.70 2.97 -7.32
CA GLY A 259 -13.55 2.81 -8.51
C GLY A 259 -13.74 4.12 -9.26
N GLU A 260 -14.14 5.18 -8.54
CA GLU A 260 -14.41 6.47 -9.15
C GLU A 260 -13.19 7.06 -9.87
N ILE A 261 -12.02 7.06 -9.22
CA ILE A 261 -10.80 7.61 -9.81
C ILE A 261 -10.36 6.74 -11.00
N THR A 262 -10.35 5.42 -10.84
CA THR A 262 -9.77 4.51 -11.84
C THR A 262 -10.69 4.27 -13.04
N ASN A 263 -11.97 4.61 -12.94
CA ASN A 263 -12.89 4.66 -14.07
C ASN A 263 -12.47 5.67 -15.16
N ALA A 264 -11.57 6.61 -14.84
CA ALA A 264 -10.97 7.49 -15.82
C ALA A 264 -9.90 6.83 -16.70
N LEU A 265 -9.27 5.74 -16.24
CA LEU A 265 -8.26 5.02 -17.02
C LEU A 265 -8.91 4.18 -18.13
N SER A 266 -8.42 4.37 -19.35
CA SER A 266 -8.77 3.52 -20.49
C SER A 266 -8.30 2.08 -20.27
N GLN A 267 -8.96 1.11 -20.91
CA GLN A 267 -8.52 -0.29 -20.82
C GLN A 267 -7.09 -0.49 -21.35
N ASP A 268 -6.66 0.30 -22.34
CA ASP A 268 -5.29 0.26 -22.85
C ASP A 268 -4.27 0.73 -21.81
N ALA A 269 -4.60 1.74 -21.00
CA ALA A 269 -3.75 2.16 -19.89
C ALA A 269 -3.72 1.10 -18.77
N ARG A 270 -4.89 0.53 -18.42
CA ARG A 270 -4.98 -0.58 -17.44
C ARG A 270 -4.17 -1.81 -17.87
N ASN A 271 -4.17 -2.11 -19.16
CA ASN A 271 -3.37 -3.17 -19.77
C ASN A 271 -1.88 -2.85 -19.86
N GLN A 272 -1.43 -1.65 -19.51
CA GLN A 272 -0.01 -1.29 -19.44
C GLN A 272 0.54 -1.28 -18.02
N LEU A 273 -0.34 -1.19 -17.02
CA LEU A 273 0.04 -1.23 -15.62
C LEU A 273 0.75 -2.54 -15.28
N ARG A 274 1.94 -2.40 -14.69
CA ARG A 274 2.77 -3.48 -14.16
C ARG A 274 2.83 -3.42 -12.64
N LYS A 275 2.80 -2.22 -12.06
CA LYS A 275 2.83 -2.01 -10.61
C LYS A 275 1.57 -1.27 -10.19
N LEU A 276 0.92 -1.80 -9.16
CA LEU A 276 -0.28 -1.20 -8.58
C LEU A 276 -0.19 -1.23 -7.07
N ARG A 277 -0.32 -0.06 -6.45
CA ARG A 277 -0.44 0.12 -5.01
C ARG A 277 -1.72 0.87 -4.67
N LEU A 278 -2.57 0.25 -3.86
CA LEU A 278 -3.81 0.85 -3.37
C LEU A 278 -3.78 0.85 -1.85
N VAL A 279 -3.94 2.04 -1.27
CA VAL A 279 -3.97 2.25 0.18
C VAL A 279 -5.24 2.97 0.56
N ILE A 280 -6.01 2.39 1.47
CA ILE A 280 -7.20 2.99 2.02
C ILE A 280 -6.81 3.67 3.34
N VAL A 281 -6.91 5.00 3.38
CA VAL A 281 -6.32 5.82 4.46
C VAL A 281 -7.33 6.31 5.51
N ASP A 282 -8.61 6.05 5.32
CA ASP A 282 -9.62 6.37 6.34
C ASP A 282 -9.76 5.20 7.32
N GLU A 283 -9.12 5.34 8.47
CA GLU A 283 -9.12 4.40 9.59
C GLU A 283 -10.22 4.71 10.62
N THR A 284 -11.17 5.58 10.28
CA THR A 284 -12.28 5.89 11.18
C THR A 284 -13.33 4.79 11.22
N GLY A 285 -14.06 4.73 12.33
CA GLY A 285 -15.15 3.79 12.54
C GLY A 285 -14.65 2.43 13.01
N PRO A 286 -15.57 1.55 13.45
CA PRO A 286 -15.25 0.30 14.12
C PRO A 286 -14.36 -0.62 13.26
N GLY A 287 -13.25 -1.07 13.83
CA GLY A 287 -12.30 -1.94 13.15
C GLY A 287 -11.40 -1.24 12.14
N GLY A 288 -11.45 0.10 12.06
CA GLY A 288 -10.71 0.89 11.07
C GLY A 288 -9.25 1.18 11.39
N SER A 289 -8.87 1.26 12.68
CA SER A 289 -7.47 1.48 13.07
C SER A 289 -6.93 0.31 13.88
N ASP A 290 -5.62 0.06 13.79
CA ASP A 290 -4.92 -0.93 14.61
C ASP A 290 -5.19 -0.67 16.10
N TRP A 291 -5.23 0.62 16.49
CA TRP A 291 -5.50 1.09 17.85
C TRP A 291 -6.92 0.84 18.37
N GLN A 292 -7.89 0.52 17.52
CA GLN A 292 -9.25 0.19 17.99
C GLN A 292 -9.40 -1.28 18.33
N MET A 293 -8.66 -2.14 17.62
CA MET A 293 -8.49 -3.53 18.04
C MET A 293 -7.70 -3.62 19.35
N ILE A 294 -7.20 -2.49 19.85
CA ILE A 294 -6.35 -2.33 21.03
C ILE A 294 -7.12 -1.97 22.32
N SER A 295 -8.33 -1.40 22.27
CA SER A 295 -8.99 -0.90 23.50
C SER A 295 -10.05 -1.81 24.11
N ASP A 296 -10.62 -2.73 23.33
CA ASP A 296 -11.83 -3.45 23.76
C ASP A 296 -11.45 -4.77 24.44
N GLY A 297 -11.54 -4.75 25.78
CA GLY A 297 -11.19 -5.87 26.64
C GLY A 297 -12.06 -7.11 26.40
N ASP A 298 -11.41 -8.26 26.49
CA ASP A 298 -11.93 -9.61 26.71
C ASP A 298 -12.92 -10.23 25.68
N ASP A 299 -13.44 -9.49 24.69
CA ASP A 299 -14.35 -10.04 23.68
C ASP A 299 -13.66 -10.39 22.35
N TYR A 300 -14.00 -11.58 21.84
CA TYR A 300 -13.47 -12.25 20.66
C TYR A 300 -13.66 -11.42 19.37
N ASN A 301 -12.72 -10.52 19.08
CA ASN A 301 -12.83 -9.61 17.95
C ASN A 301 -12.22 -10.20 16.67
N ASP A 302 -13.08 -10.64 15.75
CA ASP A 302 -12.66 -11.05 14.42
C ASP A 302 -12.27 -9.88 13.52
N GLY A 303 -12.36 -8.64 13.99
CA GLY A 303 -12.09 -7.43 13.22
C GLY A 303 -13.28 -7.04 12.35
N ASP A 304 -14.45 -7.61 12.62
CA ASP A 304 -15.71 -7.43 11.93
C ASP A 304 -16.67 -6.49 12.62
N PHE A 305 -16.28 -5.89 13.76
CA PHE A 305 -17.10 -4.89 14.42
C PHE A 305 -17.56 -3.82 13.44
N THR A 306 -18.86 -3.57 13.49
CA THR A 306 -19.56 -2.47 12.82
C THR A 306 -20.29 -1.61 13.83
N ASP A 307 -20.36 -2.05 15.09
CA ASP A 307 -21.03 -1.33 16.16
C ASP A 307 -20.13 -0.26 16.77
N ILE A 308 -20.65 0.96 16.80
CA ILE A 308 -19.98 2.14 17.32
C ILE A 308 -20.22 2.26 18.82
N ALA A 309 -21.36 1.76 19.33
CA ALA A 309 -21.68 1.80 20.74
C ALA A 309 -20.73 0.89 21.55
N GLY A 310 -20.43 -0.30 21.03
CA GLY A 310 -19.47 -1.23 21.62
C GLY A 310 -18.03 -0.74 21.63
N THR A 311 -17.60 -0.03 20.57
CA THR A 311 -16.19 0.33 20.38
C THR A 311 -15.86 1.77 20.78
N GLY A 312 -16.84 2.67 20.82
CA GLY A 312 -16.63 4.10 21.08
C GLY A 312 -15.90 4.86 19.95
N TYR A 313 -15.58 4.19 18.84
CA TYR A 313 -14.90 4.76 17.69
C TYR A 313 -15.88 5.06 16.56
N ALA A 314 -16.19 6.33 16.38
CA ALA A 314 -17.16 6.75 15.38
C ALA A 314 -16.53 6.89 13.97
N PRO A 315 -17.28 6.62 12.89
CA PRO A 315 -16.83 6.76 11.50
C PRO A 315 -16.78 8.22 11.05
N SER A 316 -15.94 8.51 10.06
CA SER A 316 -15.96 9.76 9.31
C SER A 316 -17.24 9.87 8.48
N ASN A 317 -17.48 11.06 7.92
CA ASN A 317 -18.53 11.23 6.91
C ASN A 317 -18.34 10.31 5.68
N ILE A 318 -17.11 10.03 5.25
CA ILE A 318 -16.85 9.11 4.13
C ILE A 318 -17.13 7.66 4.54
N GLN A 319 -16.75 7.21 5.74
CA GLN A 319 -17.06 5.83 6.16
C GLN A 319 -18.55 5.64 6.46
N VAL A 320 -19.30 6.69 6.78
CA VAL A 320 -20.77 6.64 6.86
C VAL A 320 -21.39 6.52 5.46
N GLU A 321 -20.91 7.27 4.48
CA GLU A 321 -21.50 7.31 3.15
C GLU A 321 -21.03 6.15 2.24
N TYR A 322 -19.77 5.77 2.36
CA TYR A 322 -19.08 4.77 1.54
C TYR A 322 -18.24 3.79 2.39
N PRO A 323 -18.88 2.93 3.20
CA PRO A 323 -18.17 1.93 4.01
C PRO A 323 -17.29 1.02 3.14
N ASN A 324 -16.03 0.83 3.56
CA ASN A 324 -15.05 0.09 2.75
C ASN A 324 -15.49 -1.34 2.40
N ARG A 325 -16.09 -2.06 3.36
CA ARG A 325 -16.54 -3.44 3.18
C ARG A 325 -17.71 -3.56 2.20
N GLU A 326 -18.55 -2.55 2.11
CA GLU A 326 -19.71 -2.53 1.20
C GLU A 326 -19.30 -2.15 -0.23
N HIS A 327 -18.29 -1.29 -0.38
CA HIS A 327 -17.85 -0.76 -1.68
C HIS A 327 -16.57 -1.42 -2.25
N GLN A 328 -16.03 -2.45 -1.60
CA GLN A 328 -14.80 -3.14 -2.01
C GLN A 328 -14.86 -3.75 -3.43
N ASP A 329 -16.04 -4.05 -3.96
CA ASP A 329 -16.21 -4.61 -5.30
C ASP A 329 -15.62 -3.69 -6.38
N ALA A 330 -15.67 -2.37 -6.18
CA ALA A 330 -15.10 -1.40 -7.11
C ALA A 330 -13.56 -1.51 -7.16
N LEU A 331 -12.92 -1.68 -5.99
CA LEU A 331 -11.48 -1.93 -5.88
C LEU A 331 -11.13 -3.25 -6.60
N TRP A 332 -11.84 -4.33 -6.30
CA TRP A 332 -11.56 -5.65 -6.89
C TRP A 332 -11.80 -5.70 -8.40
N ALA A 333 -12.84 -5.01 -8.89
CA ALA A 333 -13.09 -4.88 -10.31
C ALA A 333 -11.96 -4.13 -11.03
N PHE A 334 -11.41 -3.08 -10.40
CA PHE A 334 -10.27 -2.37 -10.95
C PHE A 334 -9.02 -3.26 -11.01
N VAL A 335 -8.64 -3.91 -9.90
CA VAL A 335 -7.49 -4.83 -9.87
C VAL A 335 -7.66 -5.94 -10.90
N GLY A 336 -8.85 -6.56 -10.97
CA GLY A 336 -9.20 -7.60 -11.95
C GLY A 336 -9.06 -7.15 -13.40
N SER A 337 -9.23 -5.86 -13.69
CA SER A 337 -9.08 -5.29 -15.04
C SER A 337 -7.63 -5.03 -15.47
N CYS A 338 -6.67 -5.14 -14.55
CA CYS A 338 -5.24 -4.90 -14.78
C CYS A 338 -4.50 -6.25 -14.98
N GLN A 339 -4.58 -6.83 -16.19
CA GLN A 339 -4.14 -8.21 -16.44
C GLN A 339 -2.62 -8.39 -16.64
N ARG A 340 -1.84 -7.31 -16.62
CA ARG A 340 -0.37 -7.35 -16.80
C ARG A 340 0.42 -7.00 -15.55
N LEU A 341 -0.25 -7.00 -14.40
CA LEU A 341 0.39 -6.72 -13.13
C LEU A 341 1.50 -7.74 -12.84
N GLU A 342 2.65 -7.18 -12.45
CA GLU A 342 3.84 -7.85 -11.93
C GLU A 342 3.97 -7.57 -10.42
N SER A 343 3.52 -6.41 -9.93
CA SER A 343 3.57 -6.05 -8.51
C SER A 343 2.20 -5.53 -8.06
N LEU A 344 1.67 -6.07 -6.95
CA LEU A 344 0.40 -5.65 -6.36
C LEU A 344 0.55 -5.40 -4.86
N ALA A 345 0.13 -4.22 -4.41
CA ALA A 345 -0.03 -3.87 -3.00
C ALA A 345 -1.47 -3.43 -2.70
N ILE A 346 -2.15 -4.09 -1.77
CA ILE A 346 -3.44 -3.67 -1.22
C ILE A 346 -3.27 -3.50 0.30
N ILE A 347 -3.44 -2.27 0.76
CA ILE A 347 -3.30 -1.89 2.15
C ILE A 347 -4.61 -1.27 2.59
N ALA A 348 -5.43 -2.04 3.29
CA ALA A 348 -6.75 -1.58 3.68
C ALA A 348 -6.75 -1.05 5.11
N SER A 349 -7.62 -0.08 5.40
CA SER A 349 -7.89 0.31 6.78
C SER A 349 -8.93 -0.60 7.44
N HIS A 350 -9.76 -1.30 6.68
CA HIS A 350 -10.72 -2.28 7.20
C HIS A 350 -10.51 -3.57 6.44
N TYR A 351 -10.74 -4.72 7.09
CA TYR A 351 -10.57 -6.00 6.40
C TYR A 351 -11.42 -6.11 5.13
N LEU A 352 -10.77 -6.48 4.03
CA LEU A 352 -11.41 -6.70 2.74
C LEU A 352 -11.39 -8.20 2.38
N GLU A 353 -12.40 -8.64 1.64
CA GLU A 353 -12.58 -10.03 1.22
C GLU A 353 -11.83 -10.31 -0.09
N LEU A 354 -10.67 -10.95 -0.01
CA LEU A 354 -9.84 -11.23 -1.19
C LEU A 354 -10.53 -12.16 -2.20
N ASP A 355 -11.41 -13.05 -1.75
CA ASP A 355 -12.08 -14.02 -2.63
C ASP A 355 -13.01 -13.40 -3.66
N ARG A 356 -13.36 -12.12 -3.48
CA ARG A 356 -14.08 -11.33 -4.47
C ARG A 356 -13.21 -10.95 -5.67
N LEU A 357 -11.89 -10.99 -5.51
CA LEU A 357 -10.95 -10.68 -6.59
C LEU A 357 -10.99 -11.76 -7.67
N ARG A 358 -11.46 -11.35 -8.85
CA ARG A 358 -11.39 -12.15 -10.08
C ARG A 358 -10.26 -11.64 -10.94
N TRP A 359 -9.06 -12.10 -10.65
CA TRP A 359 -7.87 -11.74 -11.41
C TRP A 359 -7.17 -12.96 -12.00
N SER A 360 -6.74 -12.81 -13.24
CA SER A 360 -5.86 -13.75 -13.93
C SER A 360 -5.00 -12.96 -14.91
N PRO A 361 -3.70 -13.27 -15.04
CA PRO A 361 -2.84 -12.58 -15.97
C PRO A 361 -3.26 -12.86 -17.42
N GLN A 362 -3.00 -11.91 -18.30
CA GLN A 362 -3.22 -12.06 -19.73
C GLN A 362 -2.37 -13.23 -20.27
N PRO A 363 -2.83 -13.98 -21.30
CA PRO A 363 -2.01 -14.99 -21.95
C PRO A 363 -0.62 -14.46 -22.33
N GLY A 364 0.43 -15.21 -21.94
CA GLY A 364 1.84 -14.84 -22.13
C GLY A 364 2.47 -14.09 -20.95
N TYR A 365 1.69 -13.68 -19.95
CA TYR A 365 2.21 -13.12 -18.70
C TYR A 365 2.25 -14.19 -17.61
N ARG A 366 3.28 -14.11 -16.77
CA ARG A 366 3.57 -15.12 -15.74
C ARG A 366 2.96 -14.80 -14.38
N GLY A 367 2.23 -13.70 -14.21
CA GLY A 367 1.60 -13.35 -12.94
C GLY A 367 2.44 -12.43 -12.05
N LEU A 368 2.15 -12.43 -10.75
CA LEU A 368 2.71 -11.50 -9.77
C LEU A 368 4.10 -11.95 -9.30
N VAL A 369 5.06 -11.04 -9.44
CA VAL A 369 6.41 -11.11 -8.89
C VAL A 369 6.43 -10.63 -7.44
N ASP A 370 5.76 -9.50 -7.18
CA ASP A 370 5.70 -8.90 -5.85
C ASP A 370 4.23 -8.80 -5.36
N LEU A 371 3.97 -9.22 -4.13
CA LEU A 371 2.66 -9.17 -3.50
C LEU A 371 2.75 -8.62 -2.08
N ALA A 372 2.01 -7.55 -1.79
CA ALA A 372 1.83 -7.02 -0.44
C ALA A 372 0.33 -6.92 -0.11
N LEU A 373 -0.08 -7.55 0.97
CA LEU A 373 -1.47 -7.56 1.45
C LEU A 373 -1.49 -7.19 2.92
N HIS A 374 -2.34 -6.24 3.29
CA HIS A 374 -2.54 -5.79 4.67
C HIS A 374 -4.05 -5.64 4.95
N ARG A 375 -4.51 -6.16 6.08
CA ARG A 375 -5.93 -6.18 6.50
C ARG A 375 -6.82 -6.85 5.46
N ILE A 376 -6.62 -8.16 5.30
CA ILE A 376 -7.35 -9.00 4.34
C ILE A 376 -7.96 -10.22 5.02
N TRP A 377 -9.16 -10.58 4.63
CA TRP A 377 -9.74 -11.89 4.93
C TRP A 377 -9.90 -12.72 3.67
N THR A 378 -9.62 -14.02 3.78
CA THR A 378 -9.49 -14.85 2.60
C THR A 378 -9.63 -16.34 2.88
N ASN A 379 -9.91 -17.11 1.83
CA ASN A 379 -9.51 -18.52 1.79
C ASN A 379 -8.02 -18.62 1.42
N VAL A 380 -7.31 -19.62 1.96
CA VAL A 380 -5.93 -19.93 1.59
C VAL A 380 -5.79 -20.17 0.09
N GLN A 381 -6.79 -20.79 -0.53
CA GLN A 381 -6.81 -21.06 -1.95
C GLN A 381 -6.73 -19.79 -2.81
N SER A 382 -7.25 -18.66 -2.33
CA SER A 382 -7.22 -17.39 -3.07
C SER A 382 -5.83 -16.75 -3.05
N ILE A 383 -5.11 -16.85 -1.93
CA ILE A 383 -3.68 -16.50 -1.88
C ILE A 383 -2.88 -17.38 -2.85
N LEU A 384 -3.08 -18.70 -2.79
CA LEU A 384 -2.38 -19.65 -3.66
C LEU A 384 -2.66 -19.37 -5.15
N LYS A 385 -3.89 -19.01 -5.52
CA LYS A 385 -4.24 -18.64 -6.90
C LYS A 385 -3.47 -17.41 -7.38
N LEU A 386 -3.24 -16.42 -6.52
CA LEU A 386 -2.44 -15.24 -6.88
C LEU A 386 -0.96 -15.57 -7.04
N LEU A 387 -0.42 -16.43 -6.17
CA LEU A 387 0.98 -16.82 -6.17
C LEU A 387 1.33 -17.82 -7.28
N ALA A 388 0.42 -18.72 -7.62
CA ALA A 388 0.73 -19.88 -8.44
C ALA A 388 0.79 -19.64 -9.94
N VAL A 389 0.39 -18.46 -10.43
CA VAL A 389 0.10 -18.35 -11.86
C VAL A 389 1.34 -18.62 -12.72
N ALA A 390 1.21 -19.57 -13.64
CA ALA A 390 2.04 -19.83 -14.80
C ALA A 390 1.11 -20.06 -16.02
N PRO A 391 1.53 -19.74 -17.26
CA PRO A 391 0.61 -19.51 -18.39
C PRO A 391 -0.23 -20.74 -18.78
N ALA A 392 -1.41 -20.50 -19.38
CA ALA A 392 -2.34 -21.53 -19.88
C ALA A 392 -1.73 -22.54 -20.89
N ASN A 393 -0.51 -22.29 -21.41
CA ASN A 393 0.14 -23.12 -22.41
C ASN A 393 1.48 -23.74 -21.96
N GLU A 394 1.97 -23.45 -20.75
CA GLU A 394 3.28 -23.93 -20.27
C GLU A 394 3.22 -24.30 -18.78
N THR A 395 2.59 -25.43 -18.49
CA THR A 395 2.43 -26.02 -17.15
C THR A 395 3.73 -26.45 -16.45
N LYS A 396 4.90 -26.10 -17.02
CA LYS A 396 6.23 -26.51 -16.52
C LYS A 396 7.10 -25.37 -15.99
N LEU A 397 6.71 -24.11 -16.18
CA LEU A 397 7.49 -23.00 -15.63
C LEU A 397 7.12 -22.77 -14.16
N PRO A 398 8.12 -22.57 -13.27
CA PRO A 398 7.83 -22.26 -11.88
C PRO A 398 7.12 -20.90 -11.75
N PRO A 399 6.31 -20.71 -10.70
CA PRO A 399 5.82 -19.40 -10.27
C PRO A 399 6.88 -18.31 -10.26
N VAL A 400 6.51 -17.08 -10.62
CA VAL A 400 7.41 -15.91 -10.65
C VAL A 400 7.44 -15.12 -9.34
N ALA A 401 6.67 -15.52 -8.34
CA ALA A 401 6.62 -14.84 -7.06
C ALA A 401 8.02 -14.83 -6.40
N ARG A 402 8.51 -13.62 -6.09
CA ARG A 402 9.82 -13.36 -5.50
C ARG A 402 9.73 -12.65 -4.16
N ARG A 403 8.77 -11.74 -3.99
CA ARG A 403 8.66 -10.91 -2.78
C ARG A 403 7.24 -10.85 -2.30
N ILE A 404 7.03 -11.28 -1.06
CA ILE A 404 5.70 -11.47 -0.52
C ILE A 404 5.66 -10.87 0.88
N SER A 405 4.67 -10.03 1.13
CA SER A 405 4.38 -9.44 2.43
C SER A 405 2.92 -9.68 2.76
N LEU A 406 2.67 -10.50 3.78
CA LEU A 406 1.33 -10.81 4.26
C LEU A 406 1.23 -10.31 5.69
N GLU A 407 0.35 -9.36 5.91
CA GLU A 407 0.18 -8.73 7.20
C GLU A 407 -1.29 -8.65 7.57
N ASP A 408 -1.59 -8.98 8.83
CA ASP A 408 -2.93 -8.90 9.38
C ASP A 408 -3.95 -9.56 8.44
N ILE A 409 -3.71 -10.84 8.17
CA ILE A 409 -4.54 -11.65 7.29
C ILE A 409 -5.25 -12.72 8.11
N LYS A 410 -6.57 -12.81 7.95
CA LYS A 410 -7.36 -13.88 8.57
C LYS A 410 -7.91 -14.87 7.57
N VAL A 411 -7.84 -16.14 7.93
CA VAL A 411 -8.44 -17.24 7.16
C VAL A 411 -9.79 -17.63 7.77
N TYR A 412 -10.82 -17.78 6.93
CA TYR A 412 -12.17 -18.18 7.35
C TYR A 412 -12.20 -19.55 8.05
N GLY A 413 -13.29 -19.84 8.76
CA GLY A 413 -13.50 -21.11 9.47
C GLY A 413 -13.35 -22.38 8.62
N ASP A 414 -13.68 -22.31 7.32
CA ASP A 414 -13.50 -23.38 6.34
C ASP A 414 -12.45 -23.03 5.26
N GLY A 415 -11.66 -21.99 5.50
CA GLY A 415 -10.79 -21.38 4.50
C GLY A 415 -9.47 -22.11 4.22
N GLY A 416 -9.21 -23.22 4.90
CA GLY A 416 -7.96 -23.97 4.85
C GLY A 416 -6.91 -23.45 5.82
N ASN A 417 -5.66 -23.88 5.64
CA ASN A 417 -4.59 -23.68 6.61
C ASN A 417 -3.35 -23.00 6.01
N TRP A 418 -2.63 -22.22 6.83
CA TRP A 418 -1.44 -21.46 6.44
C TRP A 418 -0.28 -22.35 5.99
N ASP A 419 -0.13 -23.55 6.57
CA ASP A 419 0.83 -24.58 6.18
C ASP A 419 0.93 -24.75 4.64
N LYS A 420 -0.20 -24.77 3.93
CA LYS A 420 -0.27 -24.89 2.48
C LYS A 420 0.40 -23.73 1.76
N VAL A 421 0.24 -22.50 2.25
CA VAL A 421 0.92 -21.32 1.69
C VAL A 421 2.42 -21.45 1.89
N PHE A 422 2.86 -21.78 3.10
CA PHE A 422 4.29 -21.88 3.41
C PHE A 422 4.97 -23.02 2.64
N VAL A 423 4.33 -24.19 2.54
CA VAL A 423 4.80 -25.31 1.71
C VAL A 423 4.90 -24.88 0.25
N PHE A 424 3.92 -24.15 -0.27
CA PHE A 424 3.96 -23.61 -1.63
C PHE A 424 5.17 -22.66 -1.84
N LEU A 425 5.36 -21.69 -0.95
CA LEU A 425 6.50 -20.76 -1.01
C LEU A 425 7.86 -21.48 -0.94
N ARG A 426 7.95 -22.50 -0.10
CA ARG A 426 9.16 -23.30 0.05
C ARG A 426 9.46 -24.13 -1.20
N THR A 427 8.47 -24.81 -1.75
CA THR A 427 8.67 -25.86 -2.77
C THR A 427 8.48 -25.38 -4.20
N GLN A 428 7.56 -24.45 -4.44
CA GLN A 428 7.16 -24.01 -5.78
C GLN A 428 7.76 -22.67 -6.19
N CYS A 429 8.25 -21.85 -5.26
CA CYS A 429 8.85 -20.54 -5.57
C CYS A 429 10.39 -20.60 -5.44
N PRO A 430 11.14 -21.13 -6.43
CA PRO A 430 12.60 -21.25 -6.34
C PRO A 430 13.30 -19.88 -6.25
N ASP A 431 12.69 -18.85 -6.84
CA ASP A 431 13.24 -17.50 -6.89
C ASP A 431 12.78 -16.60 -5.73
N LEU A 432 12.14 -17.15 -4.69
CA LEU A 432 11.74 -16.38 -3.51
C LEU A 432 12.95 -15.68 -2.87
N GLU A 433 12.84 -14.36 -2.71
CA GLU A 433 13.86 -13.46 -2.18
C GLU A 433 13.46 -12.89 -0.82
N LEU A 434 12.18 -12.59 -0.65
CA LEU A 434 11.64 -11.95 0.55
C LEU A 434 10.29 -12.57 0.88
N PHE A 435 10.11 -12.96 2.13
CA PHE A 435 8.82 -13.29 2.69
C PHE A 435 8.66 -12.57 4.03
N ARG A 436 7.54 -11.88 4.22
CA ARG A 436 7.16 -11.26 5.48
C ARG A 436 5.79 -11.80 5.88
N ALA A 437 5.72 -12.29 7.11
CA ALA A 437 4.49 -12.74 7.75
C ALA A 437 4.34 -11.94 9.04
N SER A 438 3.18 -11.36 9.25
CA SER A 438 2.86 -10.59 10.44
C SER A 438 1.38 -10.78 10.77
N GLN A 439 1.09 -11.12 12.03
CA GLN A 439 -0.29 -11.21 12.53
C GLN A 439 -1.18 -12.13 11.67
N LEU A 440 -0.59 -13.19 11.08
CA LEU A 440 -1.37 -14.17 10.32
C LEU A 440 -2.22 -14.98 11.31
N THR A 441 -3.53 -15.06 11.08
CA THR A 441 -4.43 -15.71 12.03
C THR A 441 -5.62 -16.35 11.32
N TYR A 442 -6.54 -16.89 12.11
CA TYR A 442 -7.79 -17.47 11.68
C TYR A 442 -8.96 -16.76 12.37
N PHE A 443 -10.13 -16.78 11.74
CA PHE A 443 -11.37 -16.40 12.40
C PHE A 443 -11.68 -17.29 13.60
N THR A 444 -12.41 -16.76 14.58
CA THR A 444 -12.87 -17.51 15.77
C THR A 444 -13.61 -18.82 15.44
N SER A 445 -14.22 -18.89 14.26
CA SER A 445 -14.92 -20.07 13.75
C SER A 445 -13.99 -21.19 13.25
N HIS A 446 -12.69 -20.93 13.08
CA HIS A 446 -11.72 -21.91 12.60
C HIS A 446 -11.17 -22.79 13.72
N ALA A 447 -10.99 -24.08 13.46
CA ALA A 447 -10.52 -25.05 14.47
C ALA A 447 -9.13 -24.73 15.03
N ARG A 448 -8.26 -24.08 14.23
CA ARG A 448 -6.91 -23.65 14.63
C ARG A 448 -6.84 -22.22 15.15
N HIS A 449 -7.99 -21.56 15.38
CA HIS A 449 -7.99 -20.21 15.92
C HIS A 449 -7.28 -20.16 17.27
N GLN A 450 -6.38 -19.20 17.40
CA GLN A 450 -5.78 -18.86 18.68
C GLN A 450 -6.00 -17.42 19.01
N HIS A 451 -6.20 -17.18 20.30
CA HIS A 451 -6.49 -15.86 20.80
C HIS A 451 -5.24 -14.99 20.78
N ASN A 452 -5.30 -13.93 19.99
CA ASN A 452 -4.50 -12.75 20.23
C ASN A 452 -5.31 -11.80 21.11
N SER A 453 -5.17 -11.92 22.43
CA SER A 453 -5.91 -11.06 23.35
C SER A 453 -5.41 -9.61 23.34
N ARG A 454 -4.18 -9.37 22.84
CA ARG A 454 -3.56 -8.04 22.82
C ARG A 454 -2.52 -7.88 21.69
N PRO A 455 -2.93 -7.59 20.44
CA PRO A 455 -2.02 -7.42 19.31
C PRO A 455 -0.88 -6.41 19.51
N TRP A 456 -1.07 -5.44 20.43
CA TRP A 456 -0.10 -4.41 20.79
C TRP A 456 0.91 -4.83 21.87
N GLU A 457 0.63 -5.89 22.63
CA GLU A 457 1.52 -6.44 23.66
C GLU A 457 2.16 -7.75 23.20
N ASN A 458 1.43 -8.54 22.41
CA ASN A 458 1.86 -9.81 21.88
C ASN A 458 1.90 -9.70 20.35
N TRP A 459 3.10 -9.55 19.81
CA TRP A 459 3.35 -9.62 18.38
C TRP A 459 3.71 -11.04 17.97
N ASN A 460 3.16 -11.51 16.85
CA ASN A 460 3.52 -12.82 16.30
C ASN A 460 3.43 -12.81 14.77
N ASP A 461 4.30 -13.59 14.13
CA ASP A 461 4.27 -13.77 12.68
C ASP A 461 3.03 -14.60 12.28
N ILE A 462 2.68 -15.60 13.10
CA ILE A 462 1.47 -16.42 12.97
C ILE A 462 0.89 -16.85 14.33
N TRP A 463 -0.43 -16.77 14.46
CA TRP A 463 -1.21 -17.12 15.64
C TRP A 463 -1.71 -18.56 15.60
N THR A 464 -0.77 -19.48 15.76
CA THR A 464 -1.03 -20.91 15.93
C THR A 464 0.00 -21.57 16.83
N GLU A 465 -0.39 -22.66 17.49
CA GLU A 465 0.53 -23.60 18.11
C GLU A 465 0.66 -24.82 17.19
N ASP A 466 1.88 -25.31 17.06
CA ASP A 466 2.10 -26.57 16.35
C ASP A 466 1.63 -27.73 17.23
N ASP A 467 0.95 -28.69 16.61
CA ASP A 467 0.56 -29.95 17.21
C ASP A 467 0.64 -31.08 16.16
N GLN A 468 0.09 -32.26 16.45
CA GLN A 468 0.13 -33.39 15.51
C GLN A 468 -0.64 -33.14 14.21
N GLU A 469 -1.60 -32.22 14.22
CA GLU A 469 -2.47 -31.90 13.09
C GLU A 469 -2.17 -30.52 12.51
N ASN A 470 -1.35 -29.69 13.17
CA ASN A 470 -0.99 -28.34 12.78
C ASN A 470 0.53 -28.15 12.66
N HIS A 471 0.97 -27.72 11.47
CA HIS A 471 2.39 -27.52 11.15
C HIS A 471 2.65 -26.12 10.60
N ASP A 472 1.78 -25.16 10.91
CA ASP A 472 1.88 -23.79 10.42
C ASP A 472 3.21 -23.14 10.81
N ARG A 473 3.63 -23.18 12.10
CA ARG A 473 4.90 -22.58 12.53
C ARG A 473 6.09 -23.36 12.02
N HIS A 474 6.01 -24.69 12.02
CA HIS A 474 7.03 -25.54 11.44
C HIS A 474 7.31 -25.17 9.98
N HIS A 475 6.27 -25.05 9.15
CA HIS A 475 6.45 -24.73 7.74
C HIS A 475 6.86 -23.27 7.50
N LEU A 476 6.42 -22.33 8.33
CA LEU A 476 6.94 -20.95 8.33
C LEU A 476 8.46 -20.94 8.58
N HIS A 477 8.92 -21.61 9.64
CA HIS A 477 10.34 -21.73 9.97
C HIS A 477 11.15 -22.35 8.82
N MET A 478 10.57 -23.30 8.08
CA MET A 478 11.22 -23.89 6.91
C MET A 478 11.35 -22.90 5.73
N VAL A 479 10.43 -21.94 5.58
CA VAL A 479 10.56 -20.83 4.62
C VAL A 479 11.69 -19.89 5.07
N ASP A 480 11.74 -19.54 6.35
CA ASP A 480 12.79 -18.66 6.91
C ASP A 480 14.18 -19.28 6.78
N ARG A 481 14.31 -20.58 7.02
CA ARG A 481 15.57 -21.34 6.80
C ARG A 481 15.99 -21.30 5.34
N LYS A 482 15.05 -21.50 4.40
CA LYS A 482 15.32 -21.40 2.95
C LYS A 482 15.84 -20.01 2.57
N LEU A 483 15.22 -18.95 3.07
CA LEU A 483 15.60 -17.56 2.77
C LEU A 483 16.97 -17.21 3.38
N SER A 484 17.21 -17.64 4.62
CA SER A 484 18.49 -17.45 5.30
C SER A 484 19.64 -18.14 4.58
N ASN A 485 19.45 -19.38 4.12
CA ASN A 485 20.46 -20.11 3.34
C ASN A 485 20.78 -19.43 2.00
N ARG A 486 19.84 -18.68 1.40
CA ARG A 486 20.07 -17.91 0.18
C ARG A 486 20.82 -16.59 0.44
N GLY A 487 20.66 -16.01 1.64
CA GLY A 487 21.26 -14.73 2.03
C GLY A 487 22.77 -14.76 2.25
N GLY A 488 23.32 -15.91 2.65
CA GLY A 488 24.76 -16.18 2.70
C GLY A 488 25.61 -15.31 3.64
N SER A 489 25.02 -14.39 4.41
CA SER A 489 25.73 -13.51 5.35
C SER A 489 25.00 -13.39 6.68
N GLU A 490 25.76 -13.27 7.77
CA GLU A 490 25.29 -13.19 9.16
C GLU A 490 24.27 -12.04 9.39
N ALA A 491 24.37 -10.95 8.62
CA ALA A 491 23.43 -9.83 8.64
C ALA A 491 22.09 -10.12 7.95
N TYR A 492 22.00 -11.14 7.10
CA TYR A 492 20.72 -11.60 6.56
C TYR A 492 19.93 -12.39 7.61
N TYR A 493 20.62 -13.02 8.57
CA TYR A 493 20.01 -13.76 9.69
C TYR A 493 19.38 -12.81 10.72
N SER A 494 19.76 -11.54 10.79
CA SER A 494 19.08 -10.58 11.66
C SER A 494 17.71 -10.13 11.14
N HIS A 495 17.34 -10.49 9.90
CA HIS A 495 16.05 -10.15 9.28
C HIS A 495 15.01 -11.27 9.31
N TYR A 496 15.40 -12.48 9.69
CA TYR A 496 14.51 -13.63 9.85
C TYR A 496 14.78 -14.25 11.22
N PRO A 497 13.77 -14.47 12.07
CA PRO A 497 13.97 -15.08 13.38
C PRO A 497 14.30 -16.58 13.26
N VAL A 498 15.47 -16.91 12.70
CA VAL A 498 15.97 -18.29 12.68
C VAL A 498 16.61 -18.57 14.03
N SER A 499 15.92 -19.35 14.86
CA SER A 499 16.54 -19.93 16.05
C SER A 499 17.66 -20.86 15.59
N THR A 500 18.93 -20.46 15.77
CA THR A 500 20.10 -21.33 15.51
C THR A 500 20.20 -22.51 16.50
N LEU A 501 19.30 -22.55 17.49
CA LEU A 501 19.14 -23.65 18.44
C LEU A 501 18.12 -24.67 17.91
N GLY A 502 18.55 -25.37 16.85
CA GLY A 502 17.87 -26.53 16.30
C GLY A 502 18.91 -27.35 15.57
N SER A 503 19.78 -28.00 16.35
CA SER A 503 20.61 -29.09 15.86
C SER A 503 19.76 -29.99 14.97
N ASP A 504 20.28 -30.39 13.80
CA ASP A 504 19.70 -31.39 12.87
C ASP A 504 19.55 -32.79 13.53
N SER A 505 19.34 -32.89 14.84
CA SER A 505 19.39 -34.11 15.63
C SER A 505 18.22 -34.31 16.60
N GLU A 506 17.24 -33.40 16.68
CA GLU A 506 16.13 -33.55 17.65
C GLU A 506 14.74 -33.75 17.04
N TRP A 507 14.55 -33.56 15.74
CA TRP A 507 13.28 -33.87 15.07
C TRP A 507 13.58 -34.57 13.75
N GLY A 508 13.56 -35.90 13.80
CA GLY A 508 14.08 -36.78 12.76
C GLY A 508 13.45 -36.57 11.38
N ASP A 509 14.28 -36.80 10.38
CA ASP A 509 13.98 -36.97 8.95
C ASP A 509 13.08 -38.20 8.67
N ASP A 510 12.01 -38.43 9.46
CA ASP A 510 11.27 -39.70 9.46
C ASP A 510 9.84 -39.62 8.87
N TYR A 511 9.48 -38.57 8.11
CA TYR A 511 8.20 -38.54 7.37
C TYR A 511 8.26 -38.14 5.89
N ASP A 512 9.46 -37.93 5.32
CA ASP A 512 9.60 -37.75 3.87
C ASP A 512 9.80 -39.11 3.16
N THR A 513 8.81 -40.01 3.27
CA THR A 513 8.63 -41.07 2.28
C THR A 513 7.15 -41.33 1.96
N GLU A 514 6.86 -41.30 0.66
CA GLU A 514 5.67 -41.83 -0.03
C GLU A 514 4.35 -41.03 0.09
N THR A 515 4.10 -40.20 -0.92
CA THR A 515 2.96 -40.45 -1.83
C THR A 515 3.19 -39.72 -3.15
N SER A 516 3.60 -40.50 -4.14
CA SER A 516 3.52 -40.15 -5.55
C SER A 516 2.07 -39.83 -5.93
N TRP A 517 1.81 -38.59 -6.32
CA TRP A 517 0.58 -38.22 -7.01
C TRP A 517 0.67 -38.78 -8.44
N GLU A 518 0.10 -39.96 -8.68
CA GLU A 518 -0.24 -40.40 -10.04
C GLU A 518 -1.66 -39.93 -10.37
N PRO A 519 -1.89 -39.22 -11.50
CA PRO A 519 -3.23 -38.93 -11.95
C PRO A 519 -3.81 -40.17 -12.65
N ASP A 520 -4.95 -40.67 -12.16
CA ASP A 520 -5.73 -41.71 -12.84
C ASP A 520 -6.24 -41.22 -14.21
N ASN A 521 -6.21 -42.15 -15.17
CA ASN A 521 -6.63 -42.00 -16.58
C ASN A 521 -8.09 -41.58 -16.77
#